data_AF-A0A948FTH5-F1
#
_entry.id   AF-A0A948FTH5-F1
#
_cell.length_a   1.000
_cell.length_b   1.000
_cell.length_c   1.000
_cell.angle_alpha   90.00
_cell.angle_beta   90.00
_cell.angle_gamma   90.00
#
_symmetry.space_group_name_H-M   'P 1'
#
loop_
_entity.id
_entity.type
_entity.pdbx_description
1 polymer ?
#
loop_
_entity_poly.entity_id
_entity_poly.type
_entity_poly.pdbx_seq_one_letter_code
_entity_poly.pdbx_strand_id
1 'polypeptide(L)' 'MYYTYILTNKRNCTLYIGVTNDLLNRSFQHKLKQNSNSFTAKYNIDKLVYFEEYQYIQD' A
#
# COMPACT_ATOMS: atom_id res chain seq x y z
N MET A 1 10.60 5.23 11.67
CA MET A 1 10.74 5.24 10.20
C MET A 1 9.36 5.07 9.61
N TYR A 2 9.09 5.80 8.54
CA TYR A 2 7.84 5.79 7.79
C TYR A 2 8.13 5.43 6.35
N TYR A 3 7.19 4.77 5.70
CA TYR A 3 7.32 4.33 4.32
C TYR A 3 6.23 4.97 3.49
N THR A 4 6.64 5.69 2.45
CA THR A 4 5.74 6.01 1.34
C THR A 4 5.83 4.86 0.35
N TYR A 5 4.70 4.29 -0.04
CA TYR A 5 4.68 3.09 -0.87
C TYR A 5 3.65 3.20 -1.99
N ILE A 6 3.94 2.51 -3.10
CA ILE A 6 3.05 2.41 -4.26
C ILE A 6 2.67 0.94 -4.46
N LEU A 7 1.36 0.69 -4.44
CA LEU A 7 0.77 -0.59 -4.81
C LEU A 7 0.12 -0.49 -6.19
N THR A 8 0.01 -1.63 -6.86
CA THR A 8 -0.78 -1.77 -8.07
C THR A 8 -1.59 -3.06 -8.07
N ASN A 9 -2.58 -3.13 -8.97
CA ASN A 9 -3.24 -4.39 -9.30
C ASN A 9 -2.37 -5.28 -10.21
N LYS A 10 -2.73 -6.56 -10.35
CA LYS A 10 -2.02 -7.54 -11.21
C LYS A 10 -1.80 -7.06 -12.65
N ARG A 11 -2.69 -6.22 -13.18
CA ARG A 11 -2.63 -5.66 -14.54
C ARG A 11 -1.72 -4.42 -14.65
N ASN A 12 -1.17 -3.92 -13.55
CA ASN A 12 -0.36 -2.71 -13.48
C ASN A 12 -1.06 -1.43 -14.01
N CYS A 13 -2.40 -1.35 -13.91
CA CYS A 13 -3.17 -0.21 -14.46
C CYS A 13 -3.67 0.77 -13.40
N THR A 14 -3.83 0.33 -12.15
CA THR A 14 -4.37 1.15 -11.06
C THR A 14 -3.35 1.24 -9.96
N LEU A 15 -2.89 2.46 -9.69
CA LEU A 15 -1.93 2.76 -8.64
C LEU A 15 -2.66 3.20 -7.38
N TYR A 16 -2.07 2.86 -6.23
CA TYR A 16 -2.45 3.35 -4.92
C TYR A 16 -1.21 3.78 -4.17
N ILE A 17 -1.22 4.98 -3.61
CA ILE A 17 -0.12 5.53 -2.82
C ILE A 17 -0.58 5.58 -1.36
N GLY A 18 0.29 5.13 -0.45
CA GLY A 18 0.01 5.18 0.98
C GLY A 18 1.27 5.47 1.80
N VAL A 19 1.04 5.83 3.06
CA VAL A 19 2.08 5.99 4.08
C VAL A 19 1.80 5.05 5.25
N THR A 20 2.84 4.43 5.80
CA THR A 20 2.75 3.55 6.97
C THR A 20 4.08 3.53 7.74
N ASN A 21 4.06 3.29 9.04
CA ASN A 21 5.27 2.99 9.82
C ASN A 21 5.62 1.48 9.83
N ASP A 22 4.76 0.65 9.24
CA ASP A 22 4.95 -0.80 9.11
C ASP A 22 4.52 -1.24 7.70
N LEU A 23 5.49 -1.33 6.80
CA LEU A 23 5.27 -1.67 5.38
C LEU A 23 4.87 -3.14 5.19
N LEU A 24 5.48 -4.05 5.96
CA LEU A 24 5.24 -5.48 5.83
C LEU A 24 3.82 -5.83 6.23
N ASN A 25 3.39 -5.40 7.43
CA ASN A 25 2.04 -5.65 7.90
C ASN A 25 1.03 -5.00 6.95
N ARG A 26 1.24 -3.75 6.54
CA ARG A 26 0.33 -3.07 5.60
C ARG A 26 0.21 -3.80 4.26
N SER A 27 1.31 -4.31 3.72
CA SER A 27 1.30 -5.14 2.50
C SER A 27 0.46 -6.41 2.69
N PHE A 28 0.60 -7.10 3.83
CA PHE A 28 -0.25 -8.25 4.17
C PHE A 28 -1.73 -7.88 4.30
N GLN A 29 -2.07 -6.76 4.95
CA GLN A 29 -3.45 -6.30 5.09
C GLN A 29 -4.12 -6.06 3.73
N HIS A 30 -3.39 -5.48 2.77
CA HIS A 30 -3.88 -5.30 1.40
C HIS A 30 -4.02 -6.63 0.65
N LYS A 31 -3.05 -7.55 0.77
CA LYS A 31 -3.14 -8.90 0.18
C LYS A 31 -4.32 -9.71 0.72
N LEU A 32 -4.56 -9.64 2.03
CA LEU A 32 -5.67 -10.33 2.69
C LEU A 32 -7.00 -9.59 2.56
N LYS A 33 -7.00 -8.38 1.99
CA LYS A 33 -8.16 -7.51 1.84
C LYS A 33 -8.91 -7.31 3.17
N GLN A 34 -8.16 -7.10 4.25
CA GLN A 34 -8.69 -7.04 5.61
C GLN A 34 -9.80 -5.99 5.77
N ASN A 35 -9.74 -4.90 5.00
CA ASN A 35 -10.87 -4.00 4.79
C ASN A 35 -11.47 -4.23 3.40
N SER A 36 -12.49 -5.08 3.32
CA SER A 36 -13.18 -5.46 2.07
C SER A 36 -13.86 -4.30 1.35
N ASN A 37 -14.22 -3.24 2.08
CA ASN A 37 -14.85 -2.03 1.53
C ASN A 37 -13.83 -0.98 1.04
N SER A 38 -12.53 -1.23 1.21
CA SER A 38 -11.49 -0.30 0.77
C SER A 38 -11.35 -0.26 -0.76
N PHE A 39 -10.86 0.88 -1.27
CA PHE A 39 -10.51 1.03 -2.69
C PHE A 39 -9.53 -0.08 -3.14
N THR A 40 -8.50 -0.36 -2.35
CA THR A 40 -7.52 -1.39 -2.66
C THR A 40 -8.13 -2.79 -2.75
N ALA A 41 -9.12 -3.11 -1.89
CA ALA A 41 -9.82 -4.39 -1.97
C ALA A 41 -10.73 -4.46 -3.21
N LYS A 42 -11.47 -3.40 -3.50
CA LYS A 42 -12.37 -3.31 -4.67
C LYS A 42 -11.65 -3.54 -6.00
N TYR A 43 -10.43 -3.00 -6.14
CA TYR A 43 -9.65 -3.07 -7.38
C TYR A 43 -8.53 -4.13 -7.37
N ASN A 44 -8.48 -4.99 -6.34
CA ASN A 44 -7.42 -5.99 -6.14
C ASN A 44 -6.01 -5.39 -6.27
N ILE A 45 -5.78 -4.29 -5.56
CA ILE A 45 -4.50 -3.58 -5.50
C ILE A 45 -3.72 -4.09 -4.29
N ASP A 46 -2.81 -5.03 -4.53
CA ASP A 46 -2.06 -5.76 -3.50
C ASP A 46 -0.60 -6.05 -3.87
N LYS A 47 -0.15 -5.59 -5.04
CA LYS A 47 1.22 -5.76 -5.54
C LYS A 47 2.05 -4.53 -5.22
N LEU A 48 2.98 -4.65 -4.26
CA LEU A 48 3.96 -3.62 -3.96
C LEU A 48 4.97 -3.49 -5.12
N VAL A 49 5.10 -2.28 -5.66
CA VAL A 49 6.02 -1.99 -6.77
C VAL A 49 7.08 -0.96 -6.41
N TYR A 50 6.86 -0.16 -5.37
CA TYR A 50 7.82 0.82 -4.89
C TYR A 50 7.58 1.09 -3.41
N PHE A 51 8.67 1.38 -2.68
CA PHE A 51 8.62 1.99 -1.36
C PHE A 51 9.86 2.84 -1.14
N GLU A 52 9.73 3.85 -0.31
CA GLU A 52 10.81 4.72 0.13
C GLU A 52 10.67 5.01 1.63
N GLU A 53 11.81 5.09 2.31
CA GLU A 53 11.88 5.25 3.76
C GLU A 53 12.18 6.69 4.15
N TYR A 54 11.48 7.16 5.17
CA TYR A 54 11.55 8.51 5.70
C TYR A 54 11.70 8.46 7.23
N GLN A 55 12.48 9.40 7.78
CA GLN A 55 12.69 9.47 9.22
C GLN A 55 11.50 10.12 9.95
N TYR A 56 10.85 11.08 9.29
CA TYR A 56 9.78 11.90 9.87
C TYR A 56 8.63 12.07 8.88
N ILE A 57 7.41 12.25 9.40
CA ILE A 57 6.29 12.83 8.67
C ILE A 57 6.23 14.32 9.06
N GLN A 58 6.13 15.19 8.07
CA GLN A 58 5.95 16.64 8.26
C GLN A 58 4.60 17.02 7.67
N ASP A 59 3.91 17.96 8.31
CA ASP A 59 2.61 18.50 7.89
C ASP A 59 2.76 19.58 6.81
#